data_AF-A0A382D904-F1
#
_entry.id   AF-A0A382D904-F1
#
_cell.length_a   1.000
_cell.length_b   1.000
_cell.length_c   1.000
_cell.angle_alpha   90.00
_cell.angle_beta   90.00
_cell.angle_gamma   90.00
#
_symmetry.space_group_name_H-M   'P 1'
#
loop_
_entity.id
_entity.type
_entity.pdbx_description
1 polymer ?
#
loop_
_entity_poly.entity_id
_entity_poly.type
_entity_poly.pdbx_seq_one_letter_code
_entity_poly.pdbx_strand_id
1 'polypeptide(L)'
;MSETTNKSRPELKRLISRRRLLGGGAAVLTGIYLPLARANLDFSNPDDLLTAAVKLRGTLDHRMVIWWMKGVRYGVVKDELNPLFNMLIGSFSRYKEIPGRGYEVKMLELGYLTDLETGEPLDQFKNPYTNKV
;
A
#
# COMPACT_ATOMS: atom_id res chain seq x y z
N MET A 1 -33.70 -37.60 -43.62
CA MET A 1 -32.97 -36.89 -44.69
C MET A 1 -32.88 -35.42 -44.30
N SER A 2 -31.80 -35.03 -43.63
CA SER A 2 -31.06 -33.76 -43.83
C SER A 2 -30.05 -33.64 -42.70
N GLU A 3 -28.78 -33.86 -43.05
CA GLU A 3 -27.63 -33.43 -42.28
C GLU A 3 -27.71 -31.92 -42.01
N THR A 4 -27.44 -31.52 -40.77
CA THR A 4 -26.88 -30.20 -40.48
C THR A 4 -25.87 -30.30 -39.32
N THR A 5 -24.61 -30.41 -39.73
CA THR A 5 -23.52 -29.54 -39.28
C THR A 5 -23.01 -29.70 -37.84
N ASN A 6 -22.16 -30.72 -37.70
CA ASN A 6 -20.80 -30.63 -37.17
C ASN A 6 -20.29 -29.20 -36.83
N LYS A 7 -20.09 -28.93 -35.54
CA LYS A 7 -18.87 -28.25 -35.07
C LYS A 7 -18.47 -28.81 -33.71
N SER A 8 -17.84 -29.97 -33.76
CA SER A 8 -17.16 -30.58 -32.61
C SER A 8 -16.14 -29.59 -32.03
N ARG A 9 -16.33 -29.24 -30.76
CA ARG A 9 -15.40 -28.47 -29.94
C ARG A 9 -14.09 -29.25 -29.88
N PRO A 10 -12.94 -28.72 -30.36
CA PRO A 10 -11.70 -29.47 -30.28
C PRO A 10 -11.34 -29.67 -28.81
N GLU A 11 -11.25 -30.94 -28.43
CA GLU A 11 -10.69 -31.38 -27.16
C GLU A 11 -9.31 -30.75 -26.96
N LEU A 12 -9.19 -29.86 -25.97
CA LEU A 12 -7.91 -29.45 -25.42
C LEU A 12 -7.31 -30.67 -24.70
N LYS A 13 -6.72 -31.57 -25.49
CA LYS A 13 -5.85 -32.64 -25.03
C LYS A 13 -4.67 -32.01 -24.29
N ARG A 14 -4.85 -31.87 -22.97
CA ARG A 14 -3.90 -32.21 -21.92
C ARG A 14 -2.42 -32.12 -22.34
N LEU A 15 -1.95 -30.90 -22.57
CA LEU A 15 -0.54 -30.57 -22.77
C LEU A 15 -0.19 -29.46 -21.79
N ILE A 16 0.04 -29.84 -20.53
CA ILE A 16 1.05 -29.29 -19.61
C ILE A 16 1.11 -30.28 -18.44
N SER A 17 2.02 -31.25 -18.56
CA SER A 17 2.36 -32.13 -17.44
C SER A 17 3.21 -31.34 -16.45
N ARG A 18 2.67 -31.10 -15.24
CA ARG A 18 3.33 -30.37 -14.14
C ARG A 18 4.68 -30.98 -13.70
N ARG A 19 5.05 -32.16 -14.21
CA ARG A 19 6.27 -32.90 -13.82
C ARG A 19 7.46 -32.74 -14.77
N ARG A 20 7.39 -31.90 -15.80
CA ARG A 20 8.52 -31.63 -16.72
C ARG A 20 9.19 -30.26 -16.53
N LEU A 21 8.82 -29.48 -15.52
CA LEU A 21 9.42 -28.16 -15.26
C LEU A 21 10.67 -28.18 -14.35
N LEU A 22 11.13 -29.35 -13.91
CA LEU A 22 12.25 -29.48 -12.96
C LEU A 22 13.48 -30.21 -13.53
N GLY A 23 13.56 -30.43 -14.84
CA GLY A 23 14.70 -31.09 -15.47
C GLY A 23 15.10 -30.41 -16.76
N GLY A 24 16.08 -29.51 -16.70
CA GLY A 24 16.71 -28.91 -17.87
C GLY A 24 16.33 -27.46 -18.08
N GLY A 25 17.13 -26.55 -17.54
CA GLY A 25 17.03 -25.13 -17.82
C GLY A 25 17.27 -24.26 -16.60
N ALA A 26 18.51 -24.23 -16.12
CA ALA A 26 19.03 -23.03 -15.46
C ALA A 26 19.13 -21.92 -16.51
N ALA A 27 17.97 -21.43 -16.98
CA ALA A 27 17.88 -20.20 -17.73
C ALA A 27 17.96 -19.08 -16.70
N VAL A 28 19.19 -18.60 -16.55
CA VAL A 28 19.60 -17.39 -15.87
C VAL A 28 18.53 -16.31 -16.01
N LEU A 29 17.72 -16.10 -14.98
CA LEU A 29 17.01 -14.84 -14.77
C LEU A 29 18.06 -13.83 -14.29
N THR A 30 19.01 -13.47 -15.16
CA THR A 30 19.68 -12.17 -15.06
C THR A 30 18.58 -11.17 -15.28
N GLY A 31 17.99 -10.72 -14.18
CA GLY A 31 17.17 -9.52 -14.17
C GLY A 31 17.93 -8.47 -14.96
N ILE A 32 17.28 -7.92 -15.97
CA ILE A 32 17.74 -6.70 -16.60
C ILE A 32 17.70 -5.65 -15.48
N TYR A 33 18.81 -5.50 -14.76
CA TYR A 33 19.10 -4.30 -13.99
C TYR A 33 19.35 -3.21 -15.02
N LEU A 34 18.27 -2.69 -15.63
CA LEU A 34 18.33 -1.35 -16.19
C LEU A 34 18.83 -0.47 -15.05
N PRO A 35 19.97 0.23 -15.20
CA PRO A 35 20.28 1.27 -14.25
C PRO A 35 19.12 2.24 -14.38
N LEU A 36 18.22 2.27 -13.37
CA LEU A 36 17.36 3.43 -13.23
C LEU A 36 18.35 4.58 -13.13
N ALA A 37 18.41 5.42 -14.17
CA ALA A 37 19.11 6.67 -14.12
C ALA A 37 18.63 7.33 -12.83
N ARG A 38 19.52 7.37 -11.84
CA ARG A 38 19.19 7.94 -10.55
C ARG A 38 19.12 9.42 -10.84
N ALA A 39 17.90 9.92 -11.06
CA ALA A 39 17.66 11.35 -11.20
C ALA A 39 18.35 11.99 -10.00
N ASN A 40 19.40 12.76 -10.28
CA ASN A 40 20.18 13.42 -9.25
C ASN A 40 19.32 14.61 -8.82
N LEU A 41 18.59 14.45 -7.72
CA LEU A 41 17.72 15.49 -7.18
C LEU A 41 18.62 16.54 -6.52
N ASP A 42 18.49 17.79 -6.93
CA ASP A 42 19.10 18.92 -6.23
C ASP A 42 18.16 19.39 -5.11
N PHE A 43 18.48 19.05 -3.86
CA PHE A 43 17.66 19.43 -2.72
C PHE A 43 17.65 20.94 -2.42
N SER A 44 18.50 21.73 -3.06
CA SER A 44 18.42 23.19 -3.00
C SER A 44 17.37 23.77 -3.95
N ASN A 45 16.96 22.99 -4.97
CA ASN A 45 15.85 23.31 -5.85
C ASN A 45 14.51 22.87 -5.21
N PRO A 46 13.54 23.77 -5.02
CA PRO A 46 12.23 23.45 -4.44
C PRO A 46 11.45 22.35 -5.16
N ASP A 47 11.55 22.25 -6.48
CA ASP A 47 10.80 21.27 -7.27
C ASP A 47 11.36 19.85 -7.09
N ASP A 48 12.69 19.74 -7.02
CA ASP A 48 13.38 18.49 -6.75
C ASP A 48 13.18 18.05 -5.30
N LEU A 49 13.17 19.00 -4.36
CA LEU A 49 12.82 18.75 -2.96
C LEU A 49 11.38 18.24 -2.81
N LEU A 50 10.43 18.86 -3.50
CA LEU A 50 9.03 18.41 -3.52
C LEU A 50 8.92 17.01 -4.12
N THR A 51 9.62 16.76 -5.23
CA THR A 51 9.68 15.43 -5.86
C THR A 51 10.28 14.38 -4.91
N ALA A 52 11.30 14.74 -4.13
CA ALA A 52 11.85 13.88 -3.09
C ALA A 52 10.82 13.58 -2.00
N ALA A 53 10.10 14.59 -1.52
CA ALA A 53 9.05 14.43 -0.52
C ALA A 53 7.91 13.52 -1.00
N VAL A 54 7.52 13.64 -2.28
CA VAL A 54 6.53 12.74 -2.90
C VAL A 54 7.07 11.31 -2.98
N LYS A 55 8.33 11.10 -3.35
CA LYS A 55 8.94 9.75 -3.37
C LYS A 55 8.99 9.08 -1.99
N LEU A 56 9.02 9.85 -0.89
CA LEU A 56 8.98 9.31 0.47
C LEU A 56 7.58 8.85 0.91
N ARG A 57 6.52 9.41 0.31
CA ARG A 57 5.12 9.20 0.74
C ARG A 57 4.26 8.47 -0.30
N GLY A 58 4.68 8.48 -1.55
CA GLY A 58 3.89 8.14 -2.72
C GLY A 58 4.71 7.50 -3.84
N THR A 59 4.17 7.58 -5.06
CA THR A 59 4.82 7.11 -6.29
C THR A 59 4.67 8.16 -7.38
N LEU A 60 5.65 8.25 -8.29
CA LEU A 60 5.57 9.15 -9.44
C LEU A 60 4.75 8.60 -10.62
N ASP A 61 4.48 7.29 -10.65
CA ASP A 61 3.83 6.59 -11.76
C ASP A 61 2.33 6.33 -11.55
N HIS A 62 1.68 7.16 -10.71
CA HIS A 62 0.24 7.11 -10.41
C HIS A 62 -0.27 5.80 -9.81
N ARG A 63 0.61 4.91 -9.36
CA ARG A 63 0.19 3.74 -8.59
C ARG A 63 -0.40 4.15 -7.24
N MET A 64 -1.22 3.26 -6.69
CA MET A 64 -1.76 3.45 -5.36
C MET A 64 -0.70 3.05 -4.33
N VAL A 65 -0.50 3.91 -3.34
CA VAL A 65 0.27 3.59 -2.14
C VAL A 65 -0.72 3.29 -1.02
N ILE A 66 -0.52 2.14 -0.39
CA ILE A 66 -1.28 1.71 0.78
C ILE A 66 -0.32 1.77 1.95
N TRP A 67 -0.72 2.50 2.99
CA TRP A 67 0.06 2.63 4.22
C TRP A 67 -0.84 2.30 5.41
N TRP A 68 -0.26 1.72 6.46
CA TRP A 68 -0.97 1.42 7.68
C TRP A 68 -0.09 1.61 8.91
N MET A 69 -0.74 1.89 10.04
CA MET A 69 -0.13 1.99 11.36
C MET A 69 -1.02 1.28 12.38
N LYS A 70 -0.38 0.55 13.28
CA LYS A 70 -0.96 0.16 14.57
C LYS A 70 -0.14 0.81 15.67
N GLY A 71 -0.78 1.52 16.58
CA GLY A 71 -0.11 2.19 17.68
C GLY A 71 -1.01 2.38 18.89
N VAL A 72 -0.40 2.76 20.01
CA VAL A 72 -1.11 3.16 21.22
C VAL A 72 -1.07 4.68 21.31
N ARG A 73 -2.22 5.32 21.51
CA ARG A 73 -2.26 6.75 21.82
C ARG A 73 -2.01 6.94 23.30
N TYR A 74 -1.03 7.79 23.62
CA TYR A 74 -0.69 8.16 25.00
C TYR A 74 -1.14 9.59 25.28
N GLY A 75 -1.69 9.81 26.47
CA GLY A 75 -1.78 11.13 27.06
C GLY A 75 -0.51 11.41 27.85
N VAL A 76 -0.05 12.64 27.81
CA VAL A 76 1.15 13.09 28.52
C VAL A 76 0.75 14.21 29.47
N VAL A 77 0.94 13.98 30.76
CA VAL A 77 0.72 15.00 31.81
C VAL A 77 1.98 15.06 32.65
N LYS A 78 2.63 16.23 32.68
CA LYS A 78 3.98 16.40 33.24
C LYS A 78 4.97 15.43 32.56
N ASP A 79 5.54 14.51 33.33
CA ASP A 79 6.54 13.51 32.97
C ASP A 79 5.96 12.08 32.88
N GLU A 80 4.63 11.93 32.99
CA GLU A 80 3.96 10.63 32.93
C GLU A 80 3.27 10.39 31.57
N LEU A 81 3.59 9.25 30.95
CA LEU A 81 2.88 8.74 29.76
C LEU A 81 1.82 7.71 30.19
N ASN A 82 0.56 8.00 29.90
CA ASN A 82 -0.56 7.10 30.18
C ASN A 82 -1.20 6.61 28.87
N PRO A 83 -1.29 5.29 28.62
CA PRO A 83 -1.96 4.76 27.44
C PRO A 83 -3.46 5.06 27.52
N LEU A 84 -4.05 5.50 26.41
CA LEU A 84 -5.46 5.87 26.33
C LEU A 84 -6.26 4.81 25.56
N PHE A 85 -5.86 4.55 24.32
CA PHE A 85 -6.50 3.57 23.44
C PHE A 85 -5.56 3.19 22.30
N ASN A 86 -5.86 2.06 21.67
CA ASN A 86 -5.19 1.64 20.45
C ASN A 86 -5.72 2.44 19.25
N MET A 87 -4.87 2.56 18.23
CA MET A 87 -5.18 3.19 16.95
C MET A 87 -4.79 2.26 15.81
N LEU A 88 -5.73 1.99 14.93
CA LEU A 88 -5.52 1.33 13.66
C LEU A 88 -5.81 2.34 12.56
N ILE A 89 -4.77 2.78 11.85
CA ILE A 89 -4.90 3.72 10.73
C ILE A 89 -4.51 3.02 9.45
N GLY A 90 -5.30 3.22 8.39
CA GLY A 90 -4.96 2.86 7.03
C GLY A 90 -5.15 4.05 6.11
N SER A 91 -4.26 4.23 5.13
CA SER A 91 -4.41 5.22 4.08
C SER A 91 -4.17 4.62 2.70
N PHE A 92 -4.95 5.10 1.75
CA PHE A 92 -4.88 4.76 0.33
C PHE A 92 -4.68 6.06 -0.43
N SER A 93 -3.51 6.25 -1.01
CA SER A 93 -3.16 7.49 -1.69
C SER A 93 -2.72 7.25 -3.12
N ARG A 94 -3.02 8.22 -3.99
CA ARG A 94 -2.50 8.30 -5.35
C ARG A 94 -1.99 9.70 -5.59
N TYR A 95 -0.77 9.78 -6.11
CA TYR A 95 -0.10 11.02 -6.45
C TYR A 95 -0.12 11.20 -7.97
N LYS A 96 -0.41 12.42 -8.41
CA LYS A 96 -0.41 12.80 -9.82
C LYS A 96 0.32 14.12 -9.99
N GLU A 97 1.41 14.10 -10.74
CA GLU A 97 2.07 15.33 -11.15
C GLU A 97 1.12 16.18 -12.01
N ILE A 98 1.08 17.48 -11.70
CA ILE A 98 0.45 18.52 -12.49
C ILE A 98 1.59 19.42 -13.01
N PRO A 99 1.87 19.39 -14.33
CA PRO A 99 2.96 20.16 -14.92
C PRO A 99 2.89 21.64 -14.53
N GLY A 100 4.02 22.17 -14.04
CA GLY A 100 4.17 23.56 -13.60
C GLY A 100 3.37 23.94 -12.34
N ARG A 101 2.73 22.98 -11.66
CA ARG A 101 1.88 23.24 -10.48
C ARG A 101 2.15 22.32 -9.28
N GLY A 102 2.99 21.30 -9.43
CA GLY A 102 3.33 20.36 -8.36
C GLY A 102 2.54 19.05 -8.46
N TYR A 103 2.04 18.53 -7.34
CA TYR A 103 1.37 17.23 -7.30
C TYR A 103 -0.05 17.33 -6.71
N GLU A 104 -1.01 16.70 -7.38
CA GLU A 104 -2.32 16.37 -6.82
C GLU A 104 -2.21 15.08 -5.99
N VAL A 105 -2.80 15.10 -4.80
CA VAL A 105 -2.92 13.92 -3.94
C VAL A 105 -4.40 13.61 -3.75
N LYS A 106 -4.80 12.40 -4.13
CA LYS A 106 -6.10 11.85 -3.76
C LYS A 106 -5.88 10.81 -2.68
N MET A 107 -6.54 10.97 -1.54
CA MET A 107 -6.33 10.12 -0.38
C MET A 107 -7.65 9.76 0.29
N LEU A 108 -7.75 8.50 0.71
CA LEU A 108 -8.73 7.99 1.65
C LEU A 108 -7.97 7.53 2.90
N GLU A 109 -8.39 8.01 4.07
CA GLU A 109 -7.87 7.56 5.36
C GLU A 109 -8.98 6.94 6.19
N LEU A 110 -8.66 5.84 6.88
CA LEU A 110 -9.52 5.17 7.83
C LEU A 110 -8.78 5.12 9.17
N GLY A 111 -9.49 5.41 10.25
CA GLY A 111 -8.96 5.34 11.61
C GLY A 111 -9.97 4.64 12.52
N TYR A 112 -9.53 3.60 13.20
CA TYR A 112 -10.30 2.92 14.23
C TYR A 112 -9.59 3.09 15.56
N LEU A 113 -10.35 3.53 16.56
CA LEU A 113 -9.91 3.54 17.95
C LEU A 113 -10.39 2.25 18.59
N THR A 114 -9.49 1.54 19.25
CA THR A 114 -9.82 0.26 19.86
C THR A 114 -9.39 0.22 21.32
N ASP A 115 -10.07 -0.62 22.09
CA ASP A 115 -9.73 -0.86 23.49
C ASP A 115 -8.29 -1.35 23.61
N LEU A 116 -7.61 -0.97 24.70
CA LEU A 116 -6.21 -1.29 24.94
C LEU A 116 -5.97 -2.80 25.09
N GLU A 117 -6.88 -3.47 25.79
CA GLU A 117 -6.75 -4.87 26.17
C GLU A 117 -7.44 -5.78 25.16
N THR A 118 -8.71 -5.49 24.82
CA THR A 118 -9.52 -6.38 23.97
C THR A 118 -9.27 -6.15 22.48
N GLY A 119 -8.87 -4.93 22.09
CA GLY A 119 -8.72 -4.55 20.69
C GLY A 119 -10.03 -4.37 19.93
N GLU A 120 -11.17 -4.44 20.61
CA GLU A 120 -12.49 -4.15 20.02
C GLU A 120 -12.66 -2.66 19.74
N PRO A 121 -13.43 -2.26 18.70
CA PRO A 121 -13.76 -0.86 18.45
C PRO A 121 -14.39 -0.20 19.69
N LEU A 122 -13.91 0.99 20.02
CA LEU A 122 -14.45 1.76 21.15
C LEU A 122 -15.75 2.46 20.78
N ASP A 123 -16.82 2.15 21.52
CA ASP A 123 -18.07 2.92 21.50
C ASP A 123 -18.03 4.10 22.50
N GLN A 124 -17.34 3.91 23.63
CA GLN A 124 -17.20 4.88 24.71
C GLN A 124 -15.75 4.85 25.23
N PHE A 125 -15.23 6.01 25.66
CA PHE A 125 -13.89 6.12 26.21
C PHE A 125 -13.92 6.86 27.54
N LYS A 126 -13.62 6.15 28.64
CA LYS A 126 -13.47 6.78 29.95
C LYS A 126 -12.10 7.47 30.04
N ASN A 127 -12.11 8.79 30.08
CA ASN A 127 -10.88 9.58 30.20
C ASN A 127 -10.23 9.37 31.59
N PRO A 128 -8.98 8.86 31.67
CA PRO A 128 -8.32 8.57 32.94
C PRO A 128 -8.01 9.83 33.76
N TYR A 129 -7.94 11.01 33.15
CA TYR A 129 -7.59 12.26 33.83
C TYR A 129 -8.79 12.96 34.47
N THR A 130 -9.99 12.75 33.92
CA THR A 130 -11.22 13.44 34.37
C THR A 130 -12.28 12.48 34.88
N ASN A 131 -12.10 11.17 34.67
CA ASN A 131 -13.06 10.11 34.95
C ASN A 131 -14.41 10.24 34.24
N LYS A 132 -14.51 11.10 33.22
CA LYS A 132 -15.70 11.26 32.38
C LYS A 132 -15.64 10.33 31.17
N VAL A 133 -16.80 9.89 30.73
CA VAL A 133 -17.02 9.18 29.46
C VAL A 133 -17.40 10.20 28.40
#